data_AF-A0A2G2JZX5-F1
#
_entry.id   AF-A0A2G2JZX5-F1
#
_cell.length_a   1.000
_cell.length_b   1.000
_cell.length_c   1.000
_cell.angle_alpha   90.00
_cell.angle_beta   90.00
_cell.angle_gamma   90.00
#
_symmetry.space_group_name_H-M   'P 1'
#
loop_
_entity.id
_entity.type
_entity.pdbx_description
1 polymer ?
#
loop_
_entity_poly.entity_id
_entity_poly.type
_entity_poly.pdbx_seq_one_letter_code
_entity_poly.pdbx_strand_id
1 'polypeptide(L)' 'PLPNFDGRFPLIGCWMVAGGAAGLGIREDRGLVTTENANFIPHVILD' A
#
# COMPACT_ATOMS: atom_id res chain seq x y z
N PRO A 1 9.41 6.96 9.23
CA PRO A 1 8.28 7.76 8.69
C PRO A 1 7.85 7.14 7.34
N LEU A 2 6.60 7.31 6.90
CA LEU A 2 6.22 6.87 5.55
C LEU A 2 7.00 7.68 4.50
N PRO A 3 7.48 7.04 3.42
CA PRO A 3 8.16 7.75 2.34
C PRO A 3 7.17 8.71 1.66
N ASN A 4 7.68 9.82 1.15
CA ASN A 4 6.91 10.78 0.37
C ASN A 4 7.29 10.61 -1.11
N PHE A 5 6.30 10.25 -1.94
CA PHE A 5 6.40 10.25 -3.39
C PHE A 5 5.43 11.29 -3.93
N ASP A 6 5.96 12.40 -4.46
CA ASP A 6 5.18 13.47 -5.08
C ASP A 6 3.99 13.99 -4.24
N GLY A 7 4.20 14.11 -2.92
CA GLY A 7 3.19 14.58 -1.97
C GLY A 7 2.20 13.52 -1.52
N ARG A 8 2.48 12.23 -1.77
CA ARG A 8 1.68 11.09 -1.32
C ARG A 8 2.52 10.11 -0.52
N PHE A 9 1.85 9.45 0.41
CA PHE A 9 2.47 8.57 1.40
C PHE A 9 1.93 7.15 1.23
N PRO A 10 2.66 6.26 0.52
CA PRO A 10 2.22 4.90 0.30
C PRO A 10 2.42 4.02 1.54
N LEU A 11 1.52 3.07 1.70
CA LEU A 11 1.53 2.01 2.69
C LEU A 11 1.35 0.66 1.97
N ILE A 12 2.09 -0.34 2.43
CA ILE A 12 2.01 -1.72 1.95
C ILE A 12 1.09 -2.51 2.88
N GLY A 13 0.07 -3.14 2.31
CA GLY A 13 -0.76 -4.12 2.99
C GLY A 13 -0.44 -5.53 2.50
N CYS A 14 -0.29 -6.49 3.41
CA CYS A 14 -0.14 -7.90 3.10
C CYS A 14 -1.37 -8.67 3.59
N TRP A 15 -1.88 -9.57 2.77
CA TRP A 15 -3.01 -10.43 3.10
C TRP A 15 -2.52 -11.83 3.44
N MET A 16 -3.01 -12.33 4.57
CA MET A 16 -2.75 -13.70 5.02
C MET A 16 -4.04 -14.52 4.86
N VAL A 17 -3.93 -15.71 4.28
CA VAL A 17 -5.03 -16.68 4.18
C VAL A 17 -4.54 -17.98 4.80
N ALA A 18 -5.25 -18.47 5.82
CA ALA A 18 -4.89 -19.68 6.57
C ALA A 18 -3.43 -19.68 7.09
N GLY A 19 -2.90 -18.51 7.45
CA GLY A 19 -1.53 -18.35 7.94
C GLY A 19 -0.45 -18.26 6.85
N GLY A 20 -0.80 -18.40 5.57
CA GLY A 20 0.10 -18.17 4.44
C GLY A 20 -0.09 -16.78 3.82
N ALA A 21 0.96 -16.19 3.27
CA ALA A 21 0.86 -14.96 2.50
C ALA A 21 0.13 -15.23 1.18
N ALA A 22 -0.88 -14.42 0.87
CA ALA A 22 -1.80 -14.62 -0.25
C ALA A 22 -1.90 -13.41 -1.19
N GLY A 23 -1.40 -12.25 -0.78
CA GLY A 23 -1.42 -11.06 -1.62
C GLY A 23 -0.77 -9.86 -0.97
N LEU A 24 -0.45 -8.88 -1.80
CA LEU A 24 0.09 -7.58 -1.41
C LEU A 24 -0.65 -6.49 -2.17
N GLY A 25 -0.75 -5.31 -1.58
CA GLY A 25 -1.30 -4.12 -2.22
C GLY A 25 -0.63 -2.87 -1.69
N ILE A 26 -0.64 -1.82 -2.51
CA ILE A 26 -0.14 -0.50 -2.14
C ILE A 26 -1.33 0.46 -2.12
N ARG A 27 -1.48 1.21 -1.02
CA ARG A 27 -2.45 2.31 -0.92
C ARG A 27 -1.72 3.59 -0.56
N GLU A 28 -2.09 4.71 -1.17
CA GLU A 28 -1.50 6.01 -0.88
C GLU A 28 -2.54 7.10 -0.72
N ASP A 29 -2.23 8.09 0.12
CA ASP A 29 -3.01 9.30 0.31
C ASP A 29 -2.07 10.50 0.50
N ARG A 30 -2.61 11.72 0.52
CA ARG A 30 -1.86 12.95 0.82
C ARG A 30 -1.55 13.12 2.30
N GLY A 31 -2.30 12.44 3.16
CA GLY A 31 -2.06 12.39 4.61
C GLY A 31 -1.21 11.18 5.01
N LEU A 32 -0.63 11.25 6.22
CA LEU A 32 0.12 10.12 6.80
C LEU A 32 -0.77 8.97 7.26
N VAL A 33 -2.07 9.23 7.45
CA VAL A 33 -3.06 8.23 7.84
C VAL A 33 -3.83 7.81 6.59
N THR A 34 -3.77 6.53 6.23
CA THR A 34 -4.54 5.97 5.12
C THR A 34 -6.03 6.00 5.44
N THR A 35 -6.82 6.63 4.56
CA THR A 35 -8.27 6.74 4.70
C THR A 35 -9.00 5.79 3.74
N GLU A 36 -10.33 5.78 3.75
CA GLU A 36 -11.14 5.09 2.74
C GLU A 36 -10.93 5.65 1.33
N ASN A 37 -10.57 6.93 1.20
CA ASN A 37 -10.34 7.61 -0.08
C ASN A 37 -8.91 7.42 -0.63
N ALA A 38 -8.06 6.70 0.10
CA ALA A 38 -6.70 6.41 -0.36
C ALA A 38 -6.72 5.57 -1.64
N ASN A 39 -5.95 6.00 -2.64
CA ASN A 39 -5.87 5.38 -3.95
C ASN A 39 -5.24 4.00 -3.84
N PHE A 40 -5.73 3.04 -4.63
CA PHE A 40 -5.04 1.76 -4.83
C PHE A 40 -4.04 1.90 -5.98
N ILE A 41 -2.78 1.54 -5.72
CA ILE A 41 -1.68 1.75 -6.67
C ILE A 41 -1.36 0.43 -7.38
N PRO A 42 -1.39 0.42 -8.74
CA PRO A 42 -0.91 -0.72 -9.51
C PRO A 42 0.55 -1.03 -9.18
N HIS A 43 0.86 -2.30 -8.97
CA HIS A 43 2.21 -2.76 -8.69
C HIS A 43 2.49 -4.08 -9.40
N VAL A 44 3.77 -4.37 -9.59
CA VAL A 44 4.28 -5.61 -10.16
C VAL A 44 5.47 -6.08 -9.34
N ILE A 45 5.64 -7.38 -9.21
CA ILE A 45 6.84 -8.02 -8.65
C ILE A 45 7.69 -8.44 -9.85
N LEU A 46 8.92 -7.95 -9.91
CA LEU A 46 9.89 -8.29 -10.96
C LEU A 46 10.90 -9.31 -10.41
N ASP A 47 11.51 -10.09 -11.30
CA ASP A 47 12.58 -11.03 -11.00
C ASP A 47 13.94 -10.35 -10.76
#